data_AF-A0A2W5CTU2-F1
#
_entry.id   AF-A0A2W5CTU2-F1
#
_cell.length_a   1.000
_cell.length_b   1.000
_cell.length_c   1.000
_cell.angle_alpha   90.00
_cell.angle_beta   90.00
_cell.angle_gamma   90.00
#
_symmetry.space_group_name_H-M   'P 1'
#
loop_
_entity.id
_entity.type
_entity.pdbx_description
1 polymer ?
#
loop_
_entity_poly.entity_id
_entity_poly.type
_entity_poly.pdbx_seq_one_letter_code
_entity_poly.pdbx_strand_id
1 'polypeptide(L)' 'IHEAARDVARRIAKTPEYLVSRCERKKVEMLFAHLKRIMKLDRLRLRGLTGATDEFTLAATVQNLRRMAKLMPHGPPLTG' A
#
# COMPACT_ATOMS: atom_id res chain seq x y z
N ILE A 1 30.62 14.28 8.74
CA ILE A 1 31.09 12.89 8.44
C ILE A 1 30.36 12.27 7.24
N HIS A 2 29.03 12.35 7.08
CA HIS A 2 28.32 11.70 5.94
C HIS A 2 27.94 12.63 4.76
N GLU A 3 28.63 13.76 4.57
CA GLU A 3 28.17 14.78 3.61
C GLU A 3 28.23 14.30 2.16
N ALA A 4 29.28 13.56 1.79
CA ALA A 4 29.40 12.94 0.48
C ALA A 4 28.21 12.02 0.13
N ALA A 5 27.72 11.22 1.09
CA ALA A 5 26.55 10.37 0.89
C ALA A 5 25.26 11.19 0.69
N ARG A 6 25.12 12.31 1.40
CA ARG A 6 23.98 13.23 1.23
C ARG A 6 24.03 13.93 -0.13
N ASP A 7 25.20 14.31 -0.61
CA ASP A 7 25.38 14.89 -1.95
C ASP A 7 24.92 13.91 -3.04
N VAL A 8 25.25 12.62 -2.91
CA VAL A 8 24.76 11.57 -3.81
C VAL A 8 23.23 11.48 -3.77
N ALA A 9 22.64 11.41 -2.56
CA ALA A 9 21.18 11.36 -2.41
C ALA A 9 20.49 12.60 -3.01
N ARG A 10 21.04 13.81 -2.80
CA ARG A 10 20.52 15.06 -3.38
C ARG A 10 20.61 15.08 -4.91
N ARG A 11 21.63 14.46 -5.49
CA ARG A 11 21.77 14.31 -6.94
C ARG A 11 20.74 13.36 -7.52
N ILE A 12 20.59 12.18 -6.91
CA ILE A 12 19.57 11.18 -7.30
C ILE A 12 18.17 11.78 -7.19
N ALA A 13 17.90 12.56 -6.14
CA ALA A 13 16.58 13.15 -5.91
C ALA A 13 16.10 14.08 -7.05
N LYS A 14 17.01 14.57 -7.90
CA LYS A 14 16.70 15.46 -9.02
C LYS A 14 16.51 14.73 -10.35
N THR A 15 16.72 13.42 -10.40
CA THR A 15 16.62 12.68 -11.67
C THR A 15 15.17 12.32 -11.99
N PRO A 16 14.79 12.23 -13.27
CA PRO A 16 13.44 11.83 -13.66
C PRO A 16 13.11 10.39 -13.21
N GLU A 17 14.08 9.48 -13.17
CA GLU A 17 13.90 8.11 -12.70
C GLU A 17 13.52 8.07 -11.21
N TYR A 18 14.10 8.97 -10.41
CA TYR A 18 13.73 9.09 -9.01
C TYR A 18 12.29 9.56 -8.84
N LEU A 19 11.80 10.48 -9.69
CA LEU A 19 10.40 10.91 -9.65
C LEU A 19 9.45 9.75 -9.93
N VAL A 20 9.74 8.93 -10.95
CA VAL A 20 8.95 7.73 -11.27
C VAL A 20 8.97 6.75 -10.10
N SER A 21 10.15 6.38 -9.62
CA SER A 21 10.31 5.46 -8.48
C SER A 21 9.61 5.97 -7.22
N ARG A 22 9.65 7.28 -6.95
CA ARG A 22 8.93 7.93 -5.83
C ARG A 22 7.43 7.75 -5.94
N CYS A 23 6.87 7.99 -7.12
CA CYS A 23 5.44 7.84 -7.37
C CYS A 23 5.00 6.37 -7.20
N GLU A 24 5.79 5.43 -7.71
CA GLU A 24 5.53 3.98 -7.58
C GLU A 24 5.61 3.51 -6.13
N ARG A 25 6.66 3.90 -5.40
CA ARG A 25 6.79 3.60 -3.97
C ARG A 25 5.61 4.14 -3.17
N LYS A 26 5.14 5.35 -3.47
CA LYS A 26 3.99 5.94 -2.79
C LYS A 26 2.70 5.12 -2.99
N LYS A 27 2.50 4.51 -4.17
CA LYS A 27 1.34 3.63 -4.41
C LYS A 27 1.37 2.42 -3.48
N VAL A 28 2.54 1.79 -3.32
CA VAL A 28 2.72 0.64 -2.43
C VAL A 28 2.58 1.05 -0.97
N GLU A 29 3.24 2.13 -0.55
CA GLU A 29 3.17 2.63 0.83
C GLU A 29 1.75 2.98 1.26
N MET A 30 0.96 3.58 0.38
CA MET A 30 -0.45 3.90 0.66
C MET A 30 -1.30 2.64 0.82
N LEU A 31 -1.03 1.57 0.06
CA LEU A 31 -1.70 0.28 0.25
C LEU A 31 -1.40 -0.29 1.64
N PHE A 32 -0.13 -0.33 2.04
CA PHE A 32 0.24 -0.80 3.38
C PHE A 32 -0.32 0.08 4.50
N ALA A 33 -0.37 1.39 4.32
CA ALA A 33 -1.00 2.31 5.28
C ALA A 33 -2.50 2.01 5.44
N HIS A 34 -3.20 1.72 4.34
CA HIS A 34 -4.62 1.32 4.39
C HIS A 34 -4.81 -0.03 5.08
N LEU A 35 -3.98 -1.03 4.77
CA LEU A 35 -4.04 -2.34 5.41
C LEU A 35 -3.91 -2.22 6.93
N LYS A 36 -2.92 -1.46 7.41
CA LYS A 36 -2.72 -1.22 8.85
C LYS A 36 -3.91 -0.47 9.47
N ARG A 37 -4.32 0.65 8.88
CA ARG A 37 -5.35 1.52 9.48
C ARG A 37 -6.76 0.90 9.46
N ILE A 38 -7.14 0.27 8.36
CA ILE A 38 -8.51 -0.22 8.15
C ILE A 38 -8.66 -1.66 8.60
N MET A 39 -7.68 -2.51 8.26
CA MET A 39 -7.74 -3.94 8.53
C MET A 39 -6.98 -4.35 9.80
N LYS A 40 -6.31 -3.41 10.48
CA LYS A 40 -5.53 -3.66 11.71
C LYS A 40 -4.47 -4.75 11.53
N LEU A 41 -3.88 -4.83 10.34
CA LEU A 41 -2.81 -5.76 10.01
C LEU A 41 -1.46 -5.24 10.54
N ASP A 42 -1.36 -5.14 11.87
CA ASP A 42 -0.17 -4.58 12.55
C ASP A 42 0.94 -5.62 12.75
N ARG A 43 0.60 -6.91 12.73
CA ARG A 43 1.54 -8.02 12.81
C ARG A 43 1.03 -9.23 12.02
N LEU A 44 1.97 -10.00 11.48
CA LEU A 44 1.67 -11.31 10.90
C LEU A 44 1.43 -12.32 12.03
N ARG A 45 0.41 -13.16 11.86
CA ARG A 45 -0.01 -14.18 12.84
C ARG A 45 0.47 -15.57 12.48
N LEU A 46 0.62 -15.87 11.20
CA LEU A 46 1.13 -17.10 10.64
C LEU A 46 2.65 -17.07 10.61
N ARG A 47 3.27 -18.20 10.94
CA ARG A 47 4.73 -18.32 10.99
C ARG A 47 5.32 -18.66 9.61
N GLY A 48 6.54 -18.18 9.38
CA GLY A 48 7.30 -18.47 8.17
C GLY A 48 6.89 -17.63 6.96
N LEU A 49 7.70 -17.71 5.89
CA LEU A 49 7.47 -16.96 4.64
C LEU A 49 6.16 -17.36 3.95
N THR A 50 5.79 -18.64 4.00
CA THR A 50 4.50 -19.12 3.48
C THR A 50 3.33 -18.47 4.22
N GLY A 51 3.36 -18.48 5.56
CA GLY A 51 2.31 -17.82 6.36
C GLY A 51 2.20 -16.32 6.09
N ALA A 52 3.34 -15.63 5.95
CA ALA A 52 3.35 -14.22 5.54
C ALA A 52 2.68 -14.01 4.18
N THR A 53 2.97 -14.88 3.21
CA THR A 53 2.41 -14.81 1.86
C THR A 53 0.89 -14.99 1.87
N ASP A 54 0.40 -15.96 2.64
CA ASP A 54 -1.03 -16.23 2.77
C ASP A 54 -1.77 -15.06 3.41
N GLU A 55 -1.22 -14.48 4.48
CA GLU A 55 -1.82 -13.32 5.14
C GLU A 55 -1.91 -12.10 4.22
N PHE A 56 -0.84 -11.80 3.47
CA PHE A 56 -0.88 -10.68 2.53
C PHE A 56 -1.83 -10.93 1.36
N THR A 57 -1.94 -12.18 0.89
CA THR A 57 -2.88 -12.56 -0.17
C THR A 57 -4.33 -12.36 0.30
N LEU A 58 -4.65 -12.78 1.52
CA LEU A 58 -5.96 -12.57 2.11
C LEU A 58 -6.24 -11.08 2.35
N ALA A 59 -5.25 -10.33 2.84
CA ALA A 59 -5.36 -8.90 3.07
C ALA A 59 -5.64 -8.13 1.76
N ALA A 60 -4.91 -8.47 0.69
CA ALA A 60 -5.13 -7.91 -0.64
C ALA A 60 -6.52 -8.25 -1.18
N THR A 61 -6.98 -9.49 -0.97
CA THR A 61 -8.33 -9.92 -1.36
C THR A 61 -9.40 -9.06 -0.69
N VAL A 62 -9.35 -8.90 0.63
CA VAL A 62 -10.30 -8.05 1.36
C VAL A 62 -10.23 -6.60 0.89
N GLN A 63 -9.04 -6.06 0.65
CA GLN A 63 -8.88 -4.70 0.14
C GLN A 63 -9.54 -4.53 -1.24
N ASN A 64 -9.43 -5.53 -2.12
CA ASN A 64 -10.10 -5.55 -3.41
C ASN A 64 -11.63 -5.62 -3.25
N LEU A 65 -12.14 -6.49 -2.37
CA LEU A 65 -13.58 -6.56 -2.05
C LEU A 65 -14.12 -5.21 -1.56
N ARG A 66 -13.40 -4.53 -0.66
CA ARG A 66 -13.76 -3.19 -0.17
C ARG A 66 -13.78 -2.15 -1.28
N ARG A 67 -12.82 -2.22 -2.22
CA ARG A 67 -12.81 -1.33 -3.38
C ARG A 67 -14.00 -1.59 -4.30
N MET A 68 -14.33 -2.85 -4.58
CA MET A 68 -15.51 -3.20 -5.38
C MET A 68 -16.80 -2.71 -4.75
N ALA A 69 -17.00 -2.92 -3.44
CA ALA A 69 -18.18 -2.44 -2.73
C ALA A 69 -18.38 -0.92 -2.83
N LYS A 70 -17.30 -0.14 -2.96
CA LYS A 70 -17.35 1.32 -3.18
C LYS A 70 -17.65 1.71 -4.63
N LEU A 71 -17.30 0.87 -5.58
CA LEU A 71 -17.51 1.11 -7.02
C LEU A 71 -18.88 0.61 -7.49
N MET A 72 -19.52 -0.26 -6.71
CA MET A 72 -20.85 -0.71 -7.02
C MET A 72 -21.86 0.46 -6.96
N PRO A 73 -22.71 0.60 -7.99
CA PRO A 73 -23.77 1.60 -7.96
C PRO A 73 -24.74 1.26 -6.82
N HIS A 74 -25.05 2.27 -6.01
CA HIS A 74 -26.13 2.14 -5.04
C HIS A 74 -27.44 2.20 -5.81
N GLY A 75 -28.27 1.15 -5.66
CA GLY A 75 -29.62 1.14 -6.23
C GLY A 75 -30.44 2.33 -5.71
N PRO A 76 -31.54 2.69 -6.38
CA PRO A 76 -32.37 3.80 -5.96
C PRO A 76 -32.76 3.62 -4.48
N PRO A 77 -32.78 4.70 -3.68
CA PRO A 77 -33.16 4.62 -2.28
C PRO A 77 -34.53 3.95 -2.17
N LEU A 78 -34.66 2.98 -1.25
CA LEU A 78 -35.93 2.34 -0.96
C LEU A 78 -36.88 3.41 -0.42
N THR A 79 -37.77 3.91 -1.26
CA THR A 79 -38.88 4.78 -0.86
C THR A 79 -39.92 3.90 -0.17
N GLY A 80 -40.04 4.07 1.15
CA GLY A 80 -41.20 3.60 1.93
C GLY A 80 -42.36 4.58 1.86
#